data_AF-A0A9X8YP60-F1
#
_entry.id   AF-A0A9X8YP60-F1
#
_cell.length_a   1.000
_cell.length_b   1.000
_cell.length_c   1.000
_cell.angle_alpha   90.00
_cell.angle_beta   90.00
_cell.angle_gamma   90.00
#
_symmetry.space_group_name_H-M   'P 1'
#
loop_
_entity.id
_entity.type
_entity.pdbx_description
1 polymer ?
#
loop_
_entity_poly.entity_id
_entity_poly.type
_entity_poly.pdbx_seq_one_letter_code
_entity_poly.pdbx_strand_id
1 'polypeptide(L)'
;IAKACEESAQGQVVSPVNFNSPGQVVIAGNKEAVERAGAACKAAGAKRALPLPVSVPSHCALMKPAADKLAVALQDITFNAPQVP
;
A
#
# COMPACT_ATOMS: atom_id res chain seq x y z
N ILE A 1 10.93 -0.42 -7.44
CA ILE A 1 9.54 -0.65 -7.00
C ILE A 1 8.70 0.62 -7.17
N ALA A 2 9.05 1.75 -6.54
CA ALA A 2 8.32 3.02 -6.73
C ALA A 2 8.10 3.38 -8.21
N LYS A 3 9.17 3.39 -9.02
CA LYS A 3 9.10 3.60 -10.47
C LYS A 3 8.14 2.62 -11.18
N ALA A 4 8.18 1.33 -10.84
CA ALA A 4 7.29 0.33 -11.43
C ALA A 4 5.82 0.57 -11.06
N CYS A 5 5.53 1.04 -9.84
CA CYS A 5 4.19 1.46 -9.46
C CYS A 5 3.73 2.69 -10.25
N GLU A 6 4.56 3.72 -10.34
CA GLU A 6 4.26 4.97 -11.06
C GLU A 6 3.93 4.71 -12.55
N GLU A 7 4.79 3.97 -13.24
CA GLU A 7 4.59 3.62 -14.66
C GLU A 7 3.38 2.68 -14.87
N SER A 8 3.05 1.86 -13.88
CA SER A 8 1.92 0.92 -13.95
C SER A 8 0.58 1.54 -13.52
N ALA A 9 0.60 2.71 -12.88
CA ALA A 9 -0.58 3.37 -12.35
C ALA A 9 -1.62 3.61 -13.42
N GLN A 10 -1.25 4.25 -14.54
CA GLN A 10 -2.13 4.47 -15.70
C GLN A 10 -3.51 5.05 -15.31
N GLY A 11 -3.51 6.05 -14.43
CA GLY A 11 -4.73 6.68 -13.91
C GLY A 11 -5.42 5.92 -12.77
N GLN A 12 -4.95 4.73 -12.41
CA GLN A 12 -5.37 3.97 -11.24
C GLN A 12 -4.35 4.12 -10.10
N VAL A 13 -4.77 3.86 -8.87
CA VAL A 13 -3.89 3.88 -7.70
C VAL A 13 -3.07 2.60 -7.66
N VAL A 14 -1.76 2.73 -7.53
CA VAL A 14 -0.85 1.68 -7.04
C VAL A 14 0.39 2.33 -6.46
N SER A 15 0.80 1.90 -5.27
CA SER A 15 1.97 2.45 -4.60
C SER A 15 2.69 1.38 -3.79
N PRO A 16 3.99 1.57 -3.49
CA PRO A 16 4.63 0.88 -2.37
C PRO A 16 3.95 1.29 -1.08
N VAL A 17 3.56 0.33 -0.25
CA VAL A 17 2.74 0.59 0.94
C VAL A 17 3.30 0.02 2.23
N ASN A 18 4.25 -0.92 2.13
CA ASN A 18 4.91 -1.44 3.32
C ASN A 18 6.33 -1.93 2.98
N PHE A 19 7.31 -1.49 3.76
CA PHE A 19 8.72 -1.83 3.60
C PHE A 19 9.14 -2.77 4.72
N ASN A 20 8.84 -4.06 4.56
CA ASN A 20 9.08 -5.05 5.60
C ASN A 20 10.58 -5.30 5.86
N SER A 21 11.39 -5.32 4.80
CA SER A 21 12.83 -5.55 4.90
C SER A 21 13.55 -5.09 3.63
N PRO A 22 14.90 -5.00 3.64
CA PRO A 22 15.66 -4.91 2.42
C PRO A 22 15.25 -6.05 1.45
N GLY A 23 14.78 -5.68 0.26
CA GLY A 23 14.32 -6.62 -0.77
C GLY A 23 12.89 -7.15 -0.62
N GLN A 24 12.14 -6.78 0.42
CA GLN A 24 10.71 -7.12 0.55
C GLN A 24 9.86 -5.86 0.76
N VAL A 25 9.04 -5.56 -0.24
CA VAL A 25 8.11 -4.43 -0.22
C VAL A 25 6.74 -4.91 -0.70
N VAL A 26 5.68 -4.47 -0.01
CA VAL A 26 4.29 -4.68 -0.41
C VAL A 26 3.84 -3.49 -1.25
N ILE A 27 3.06 -3.77 -2.30
CA ILE A 27 2.36 -2.76 -3.09
C ILE A 27 0.85 -2.94 -2.93
N ALA A 28 0.09 -1.86 -2.96
CA ALA A 28 -1.37 -1.90 -2.90
C ALA A 28 -2.00 -0.78 -3.72
N GLY A 29 -3.26 -0.98 -4.10
CA GLY A 29 -4.00 -0.09 -4.98
C GLY A 29 -5.16 -0.80 -5.67
N ASN A 30 -5.57 -0.30 -6.83
CA ASN A 30 -6.54 -0.96 -7.69
C ASN A 30 -5.97 -2.29 -8.19
N LYS A 31 -6.80 -3.34 -8.22
CA LYS A 31 -6.39 -4.71 -8.55
C LYS A 31 -5.58 -4.79 -9.85
N GLU A 32 -6.09 -4.21 -10.93
CA GLU A 32 -5.44 -4.24 -12.24
C GLU A 32 -4.08 -3.51 -12.23
N ALA A 33 -3.99 -2.37 -11.54
CA ALA A 33 -2.74 -1.61 -11.40
C ALA A 33 -1.70 -2.37 -10.57
N VAL A 34 -2.12 -3.08 -9.52
CA VAL A 34 -1.27 -3.95 -8.72
C VAL A 34 -0.75 -5.12 -9.54
N GLU A 35 -1.60 -5.75 -10.36
CA GLU A 35 -1.19 -6.85 -11.25
C GLU A 35 -0.16 -6.40 -12.28
N ARG A 36 -0.38 -5.24 -12.94
CA ARG A 36 0.60 -4.62 -13.86
C ARG A 36 1.92 -4.30 -13.16
N ALA A 37 1.85 -3.63 -12.01
CA ALA A 37 3.03 -3.28 -11.22
C ALA A 37 3.80 -4.52 -10.75
N GLY A 38 3.10 -5.59 -10.40
CA GLY A 38 3.71 -6.88 -10.04
C GLY A 38 4.49 -7.51 -11.21
N ALA A 39 3.94 -7.46 -12.42
CA ALA A 39 4.63 -7.90 -13.63
C ALA A 39 5.85 -7.02 -13.96
N ALA A 40 5.70 -5.69 -13.89
CA ALA A 40 6.79 -4.74 -14.09
C ALA A 40 7.93 -4.94 -13.07
N CYS A 41 7.61 -5.20 -11.80
CA CYS A 41 8.61 -5.52 -10.78
C CYS A 41 9.39 -6.79 -11.11
N LYS A 42 8.72 -7.85 -11.59
CA LYS A 42 9.39 -9.09 -12.03
C LYS A 42 10.32 -8.82 -13.22
N ALA A 43 9.85 -8.08 -14.22
CA ALA A 43 10.67 -7.70 -15.38
C ALA A 43 11.90 -6.86 -14.99
N ALA A 44 11.77 -6.03 -13.95
CA ALA A 44 12.86 -5.24 -13.38
C ALA A 44 13.78 -6.03 -12.41
N GLY A 45 13.64 -7.36 -12.32
CA GLY A 45 14.55 -8.22 -11.56
C GLY A 45 14.06 -8.67 -10.18
N ALA A 46 12.81 -8.40 -9.81
CA ALA A 46 12.26 -8.95 -8.57
C ALA A 46 12.14 -10.48 -8.66
N LYS A 47 12.75 -11.20 -7.70
CA LYS A 47 12.73 -12.67 -7.65
C LYS A 47 11.32 -13.24 -7.63
N ARG A 48 10.39 -12.58 -6.93
CA ARG A 48 8.97 -12.96 -6.81
C ARG A 48 8.11 -11.70 -6.75
N ALA A 49 6.91 -11.77 -7.33
CA ALA A 49 5.80 -10.87 -7.03
C ALA A 49 4.54 -11.74 -6.92
N LEU A 50 3.93 -11.75 -5.74
CA LEU A 50 2.86 -12.67 -5.36
C LEU A 50 1.65 -11.85 -4.90
N PRO A 51 0.44 -12.17 -5.40
CA PRO A 51 -0.77 -11.57 -4.86
C PRO A 51 -0.98 -12.01 -3.41
N LEU A 52 -1.39 -11.08 -2.55
CA LEU A 52 -1.76 -11.38 -1.18
C LEU A 52 -3.28 -11.63 -1.10
N PRO A 53 -3.75 -12.67 -0.38
CA PRO A 53 -5.17 -12.98 -0.24
C PRO A 53 -5.82 -12.04 0.79
N VAL A 54 -5.92 -10.75 0.43
CA VAL A 54 -6.50 -9.70 1.29
C VAL A 54 -7.66 -9.01 0.57
N SER A 55 -8.67 -8.59 1.33
CA SER A 55 -9.90 -8.00 0.81
C SER A 55 -9.83 -6.48 0.62
N VAL A 56 -8.86 -5.80 1.25
CA VAL A 56 -8.77 -4.33 1.28
C VAL A 56 -7.37 -3.87 0.88
N PRO A 57 -7.24 -2.85 0.00
CA PRO A 57 -5.95 -2.29 -0.38
C PRO A 57 -5.44 -1.31 0.69
N SER A 58 -5.06 -1.83 1.86
CA SER A 58 -4.57 -1.04 3.00
C SER A 58 -3.34 -0.20 2.64
N HIS A 59 -3.12 0.89 3.39
CA HIS A 59 -1.95 1.77 3.27
C HIS A 59 -1.78 2.47 1.89
N CYS A 60 -2.82 2.56 1.07
CA CYS A 60 -2.82 3.33 -0.19
C CYS A 60 -3.91 4.42 -0.21
N ALA A 61 -3.88 5.27 -1.24
CA ALA A 61 -4.83 6.39 -1.38
C ALA A 61 -6.31 5.97 -1.41
N LEU A 62 -6.62 4.73 -1.79
CA LEU A 62 -7.98 4.19 -1.75
C LEU A 62 -8.56 4.10 -0.33
N MET A 63 -7.72 4.15 0.71
CA MET A 63 -8.14 4.15 2.10
C MET A 63 -8.64 5.50 2.61
N LYS A 64 -8.53 6.58 1.83
CA LYS A 64 -8.88 7.94 2.25
C LYS A 64 -10.30 8.05 2.85
N PRO A 65 -11.36 7.49 2.24
CA PRO A 65 -12.71 7.60 2.81
C PRO A 65 -12.86 6.93 4.18
N ALA A 66 -12.14 5.83 4.44
CA ALA A 66 -12.14 5.17 5.73
C ALA A 66 -11.30 5.93 6.76
N ALA A 67 -10.16 6.49 6.34
CA ALA A 67 -9.33 7.35 7.18
C ALA A 67 -10.09 8.59 7.65
N ASP A 68 -10.90 9.21 6.78
CA ASP A 68 -11.69 10.40 7.14
C ASP A 68 -12.75 10.08 8.19
N LYS A 69 -13.41 8.92 8.10
CA LYS A 69 -14.35 8.44 9.13
C LYS A 69 -13.66 8.13 10.44
N LEU A 70 -12.49 7.48 10.39
CA LEU A 70 -11.69 7.19 11.56
C LEU A 70 -11.24 8.49 12.25
N ALA A 71 -10.83 9.50 11.48
CA ALA A 71 -10.39 10.78 12.02
C ALA A 71 -11.47 11.46 12.89
N VAL A 72 -12.74 11.40 12.48
CA VAL A 72 -13.87 11.90 13.30
C VAL A 72 -13.97 11.13 14.61
N ALA A 73 -13.94 9.79 14.57
CA ALA A 73 -14.02 8.98 15.78
C ALA A 73 -12.82 9.20 16.73
N LEU A 74 -11.63 9.49 16.18
CA LEU A 74 -10.44 9.79 16.99
C LEU A 74 -10.51 11.14 17.72
N GLN A 75 -11.37 12.08 17.31
CA GLN A 75 -11.53 13.37 18.00
C GLN A 75 -12.08 13.22 19.43
N ASP A 76 -12.85 12.16 19.67
CA ASP A 76 -13.47 11.88 20.97
C ASP A 76 -12.58 11.02 21.89
N ILE A 77 -11.33 10.75 21.48
CA ILE A 77 -10.40 9.88 22.22
C ILE A 77 -9.25 10.70 22.81
N THR A 78 -9.01 10.53 24.12
CA THR A 78 -7.84 11.09 24.80
C THR A 78 -6.60 10.23 24.52
N PHE A 79 -5.61 10.80 23.84
CA PHE A 79 -4.30 10.17 23.65
C PHE A 79 -3.40 10.41 24.87
N ASN A 80 -2.83 9.33 25.42
CA ASN A 80 -1.84 9.39 26.49
C ASN A 80 -0.45 9.10 25.94
N ALA A 81 0.58 9.71 26.54
CA ALA A 81 1.96 9.46 26.15
C ALA A 81 2.32 7.97 26.39
N PRO A 82 2.99 7.30 25.44
CA PRO A 82 3.46 5.93 25.65
C PRO A 82 4.53 5.91 26.73
N GLN A 83 4.46 4.93 27.64
CA GLN A 83 5.47 4.76 28.70
C GLN A 83 6.64 3.86 28.29
N VAL A 84 6.50 3.18 27.15
CA VAL A 84 7.50 2.28 26.59
C VAL A 84 7.64 2.55 25.09
N PRO A 85 8.86 2.49 24.52
CA PRO A 85 9.09 2.49 23.08
C PRO A 85 8.50 1.29 22.36
#